data_AF-A0A8J9WIW2-F1
#
_entry.id   AF-A0A8J9WIW2-F1
#
_cell.length_a   1.000
_cell.length_b   1.000
_cell.length_c   1.000
_cell.angle_alpha   90.00
_cell.angle_beta   90.00
_cell.angle_gamma   90.00
#
_symmetry.space_group_name_H-M   'P 1'
#
loop_
_entity.id
_entity.type
_entity.pdbx_description
1 polymer ?
#
loop_
_entity_poly.entity_id
_entity_poly.type
_entity_poly.pdbx_seq_one_letter_code
_entity_poly.pdbx_strand_id
1 'polypeptide(L)'
;MAHTAVVTGATGYVATELVKQLLEKGYIVRGTLRSLASKEKYSHLLDLGKALPGKLTLHEADQHILRNQDHPLADKEQAFGK
;
A
#
# COMPACT_ATOMS: atom_id res chain seq x y z
N MET A 1 13.81 6.75 -10.79
CA MET A 1 13.30 5.36 -10.85
C MET A 1 12.03 5.32 -10.02
N ALA A 2 10.90 4.86 -10.57
CA ALA A 2 9.66 4.79 -9.81
C ALA A 2 9.61 3.45 -9.07
N HIS A 3 9.71 3.51 -7.75
CA HIS A 3 9.68 2.33 -6.90
C HIS A 3 8.22 2.01 -6.54
N THR A 4 7.88 0.72 -6.58
CA THR A 4 6.54 0.23 -6.27
C THR A 4 6.59 -0.51 -4.94
N ALA A 5 5.76 -0.11 -3.98
CA ALA A 5 5.67 -0.72 -2.67
C ALA A 5 4.29 -1.37 -2.47
N VAL A 6 4.26 -2.55 -1.86
CA VAL A 6 3.02 -3.25 -1.52
C VAL A 6 2.78 -3.15 -0.01
N VAL A 7 1.60 -2.65 0.38
CA VAL A 7 1.21 -2.49 1.77
C VAL A 7 -0.01 -3.36 2.05
N THR A 8 0.20 -4.43 2.81
CA THR A 8 -0.90 -5.29 3.24
C THR A 8 -1.60 -4.70 4.46
N GLY A 9 -2.94 -4.71 4.47
CA GLY A 9 -3.71 -4.11 5.57
C GLY A 9 -3.62 -2.58 5.57
N ALA A 10 -3.76 -1.96 4.40
CA ALA A 10 -3.56 -0.51 4.23
C ALA A 10 -4.52 0.36 5.05
N THR A 11 -5.63 -0.19 5.56
CA THR A 11 -6.55 0.48 6.51
C THR A 11 -6.05 0.50 7.96
N GLY A 12 -4.90 -0.10 8.26
CA GLY A 12 -4.29 -0.05 9.58
C GLY A 12 -3.77 1.35 9.90
N TYR A 13 -3.86 1.78 11.17
CA TYR A 13 -3.43 3.11 11.60
C TYR A 13 -1.97 3.44 11.18
N VAL A 14 -1.07 2.48 11.36
CA VAL A 14 0.36 2.62 10.96
C VAL A 14 0.52 2.54 9.43
N ALA A 15 -0.24 1.66 8.78
CA ALA A 15 -0.15 1.44 7.33
C ALA A 15 -0.60 2.69 6.55
N THR A 16 -1.66 3.36 7.02
CA THR A 16 -2.12 4.65 6.52
C THR A 16 -0.99 5.68 6.43
N GLU A 17 -0.24 5.85 7.53
CA GLU A 17 0.80 6.88 7.59
C GLU A 17 2.04 6.48 6.77
N LEU A 18 2.29 5.18 6.62
CA LEU A 18 3.31 4.65 5.71
C LEU A 18 2.95 4.91 4.25
N VAL A 19 1.71 4.62 3.85
CA VAL A 19 1.18 4.86 2.49
C VAL A 19 1.33 6.34 2.14
N LYS A 20 0.97 7.24 3.05
CA LYS A 20 1.14 8.67 2.87
C LYS A 20 2.59 9.06 2.57
N GLN A 21 3.53 8.63 3.42
CA GLN A 21 4.95 8.94 3.24
C GLN A 21 5.52 8.39 1.92
N LEU A 22 5.08 7.20 1.50
CA LEU A 22 5.47 6.61 0.22
C LEU A 22 4.90 7.42 -0.95
N LEU A 23 3.64 7.81 -0.88
CA LEU A 23 2.99 8.64 -1.90
C LEU A 23 3.62 10.04 -1.99
N GLU A 24 4.00 10.65 -0.86
CA GLU A 24 4.73 11.93 -0.81
C GLU A 24 6.09 11.84 -1.51
N LYS A 25 6.76 10.69 -1.40
CA LYS A 25 8.02 10.41 -2.11
C LYS A 25 7.82 10.08 -3.59
N GLY A 26 6.58 10.06 -4.10
CA GLY A 26 6.26 9.73 -5.49
C GLY A 26 6.29 8.23 -5.82
N TYR A 27 6.16 7.37 -4.80
CA TYR A 27 6.14 5.91 -4.99
C TYR A 27 4.77 5.45 -5.48
N ILE A 28 4.74 4.29 -6.12
CA ILE A 28 3.50 3.59 -6.48
C ILE A 28 3.16 2.65 -5.33
N VAL A 29 2.06 2.90 -4.63
CA VAL A 29 1.65 2.13 -3.46
C VAL A 29 0.47 1.24 -3.81
N ARG A 30 0.61 -0.05 -3.56
CA ARG A 30 -0.45 -1.05 -3.72
C ARG A 30 -0.94 -1.49 -2.34
N GLY A 31 -2.07 -0.93 -1.91
CA GLY A 31 -2.70 -1.29 -0.65
C GLY A 31 -3.62 -2.49 -0.79
N THR A 32 -3.54 -3.48 0.09
CA THR A 32 -4.55 -4.54 0.18
C THR A 32 -5.43 -4.39 1.42
N LEU A 33 -6.71 -4.69 1.26
CA LEU A 33 -7.72 -4.60 2.32
C LEU A 33 -8.42 -5.96 2.45
N ARG A 34 -8.83 -6.32 3.66
CA ARG A 34 -9.60 -7.56 3.88
C ARG A 34 -11.03 -7.47 3.34
N SER A 35 -11.60 -6.27 3.30
CA SER A 35 -12.92 -6.05 2.72
C SER A 35 -13.03 -4.63 2.17
N LEU A 36 -13.41 -4.51 0.91
CA LEU A 36 -13.83 -3.25 0.28
C LEU A 36 -15.22 -2.79 0.78
N ALA A 37 -15.90 -3.59 1.61
CA ALA A 37 -17.19 -3.26 2.20
C ALA A 37 -17.14 -2.02 3.12
N SER A 38 -16.01 -1.78 3.80
CA SER A 38 -15.87 -0.64 4.72
C SER A 38 -15.29 0.59 4.02
N LYS A 39 -16.09 1.22 3.15
CA LYS A 39 -15.72 2.42 2.38
C LYS A 39 -15.23 3.58 3.22
N GLU A 40 -15.73 3.70 4.44
CA GLU A 40 -15.30 4.70 5.42
C GLU A 40 -13.85 4.51 5.88
N LYS A 41 -13.33 3.28 5.90
CA LYS A 41 -11.97 2.99 6.38
C LYS A 41 -10.90 3.30 5.34
N TYR A 42 -11.24 3.31 4.05
CA TYR A 42 -10.29 3.57 2.96
C TYR A 42 -10.62 4.84 2.16
N SER A 43 -11.65 5.60 2.53
CA SER A 43 -11.97 6.89 1.92
C SER A 43 -10.82 7.87 2.04
N HIS A 44 -10.20 7.95 3.22
CA HIS A 44 -9.03 8.80 3.46
C HIS A 44 -7.82 8.36 2.61
N LEU A 45 -7.62 7.06 2.39
CA LEU A 45 -6.54 6.55 1.56
C LEU A 45 -6.73 6.99 0.09
N LEU A 46 -7.97 6.93 -0.41
CA LEU A 46 -8.30 7.42 -1.75
C LEU A 46 -8.05 8.92 -1.89
N ASP A 47 -8.32 9.70 -0.85
CA ASP A 47 -8.04 11.14 -0.81
C ASP A 47 -6.53 11.40 -0.89
N LEU A 48 -5.73 10.69 -0.09
CA LEU A 48 -4.26 10.75 -0.17
C LEU A 48 -3.73 10.41 -1.56
N GLY A 49 -4.28 9.38 -2.20
CA GLY A 49 -3.89 8.98 -3.55
C GLY A 49 -4.23 10.01 -4.63
N LYS A 50 -5.15 10.94 -4.36
CA LYS A 50 -5.47 12.07 -5.25
C LYS A 50 -4.68 13.33 -4.89
N ALA A 51 -4.40 13.53 -3.61
CA ALA A 51 -3.69 14.71 -3.11
C ALA A 51 -2.19 14.65 -3.36
N LEU A 52 -1.61 13.45 -3.42
CA LEU A 52 -0.17 13.23 -3.48
C LEU A 52 0.31 12.88 -4.90
N PRO A 53 1.60 13.13 -5.22
CA PRO A 53 2.17 12.84 -6.54
C PRO A 53 2.37 11.34 -6.79
N GLY A 54 2.38 10.52 -5.75
CA GLY A 54 2.41 9.06 -5.86
C GLY A 54 1.09 8.47 -6.35
N LYS A 55 1.10 7.17 -6.68
CA LYS A 55 -0.08 6.47 -7.19
C LYS A 55 -0.53 5.41 -6.21
N LEU A 56 -1.76 5.53 -5.69
CA LEU A 56 -2.36 4.52 -4.83
C LEU A 56 -3.29 3.59 -5.62
N THR A 57 -3.16 2.28 -5.42
CA THR A 57 -4.14 1.28 -5.91
C THR A 57 -4.57 0.37 -4.76
N LEU A 58 -5.88 0.21 -4.57
CA LEU A 58 -6.45 -0.62 -3.51
C LEU A 58 -7.00 -1.92 -4.10
N HIS A 59 -6.65 -3.05 -3.49
CA HIS A 59 -7.11 -4.38 -3.87
C HIS A 59 -7.72 -5.10 -2.67
N GLU A 60 -8.75 -5.91 -2.90
CA GLU A 60 -9.25 -6.84 -1.88
C GLU A 60 -8.35 -8.07 -1.83
N ALA A 61 -7.83 -8.40 -0.65
CA ALA A 61 -7.06 -9.63 -0.43
C ALA A 61 -7.34 -10.16 0.98
N ASP A 62 -7.76 -11.42 1.07
CA ASP A 62 -7.81 -12.14 2.33
C ASP A 62 -6.40 -12.66 2.66
N GLN A 63 -5.90 -12.32 3.85
CA GLN A 63 -4.52 -12.62 4.25
C GLN A 63 -4.38 -14.11 4.60
N HIS A 64 -4.20 -14.93 3.56
CA HIS A 64 -3.61 -16.26 3.66
C HIS A 64 -2.59 -16.48 2.53
N ILE A 65 -1.66 -15.54 2.39
CA ILE A 65 -0.50 -15.70 1.49
C ILE A 65 0.79 -15.44 2.28
N LEU A 66 1.29 -16.50 2.93
CA LEU A 66 2.71 -16.64 3.23
C LEU A 66 3.40 -17.05 1.92
N ARG A 67 3.70 -16.08 1.06
CA ARG A 67 4.62 -16.34 -0.05
C ARG A 67 5.18 -15.03 -0.56
N ASN A 68 6.48 -14.88 -0.34
CA ASN A 68 7.42 -14.27 -1.28
C ASN A 68 6.81 -14.20 -2.68
N GLN A 69 6.29 -13.03 -3.08
CA GLN A 69 6.00 -12.81 -4.48
C GLN A 69 7.31 -12.34 -5.09
N ASP A 70 8.05 -13.31 -5.61
CA ASP A 70 9.10 -13.14 -6.60
C ASP A 70 8.60 -12.21 -7.73
N HIS A 71 8.81 -10.92 -7.54
CA HIS A 71 9.07 -10.02 -8.66
C HIS A 71 10.57 -9.72 -8.59
N PRO A 72 11.33 -9.82 -9.68
CA PRO A 72 12.73 -9.40 -9.70
C PRO A 72 12.77 -7.87 -9.59
N LEU A 73 12.55 -7.35 -8.39
CA LEU A 73 12.82 -5.97 -8.02
C LEU A 73 14.30 -5.93 -7.67
N ALA A 74 15.11 -5.78 -8.72
CA ALA A 74 16.45 -5.27 -8.56
C ALA A 74 16.33 -3.94 -7.80
N ASP A 75 17.01 -3.91 -6.65
CA ASP A 75 17.20 -2.78 -5.74
C ASP A 75 16.09 -2.52 -4.68
N LYS A 76 16.31 -3.18 -3.54
CA LYS A 76 16.10 -2.67 -2.16
C LYS A 76 14.64 -2.51 -1.72
N GLU A 77 13.90 -3.60 -1.62
CA GLU A 77 12.61 -3.64 -0.92
C GLU A 77 12.81 -3.93 0.57
N GLN A 78 12.49 -2.94 1.41
CA GLN A 78 12.46 -3.08 2.86
C GLN A 78 11.06 -3.50 3.30
N ALA A 79 10.88 -4.80 3.51
CA ALA A 79 9.69 -5.35 4.15
C ALA A 79 9.70 -4.99 5.65
N PHE A 80 8.80 -4.10 6.09
CA PHE A 80 8.58 -3.85 7.51
C PHE A 80 7.59 -4.89 8.05
N GLY A 81 8.15 -5.98 8.60
CA GLY A 81 7.45 -6.93 9.46
C GLY A 81 8.23 -7.07 10.76
N LYS A 82 7.58 -6.81 11.89
CA LYS A 82 7.96 -7.39 13.18
C LYS A 82 6.91 -8.44 13.53
#